data_AF-A0A359II44-F1
#
_entry.id   AF-A0A359II44-F1
#
_cell.length_a   1.000
_cell.length_b   1.000
_cell.length_c   1.000
_cell.angle_alpha   90.00
_cell.angle_beta   90.00
_cell.angle_gamma   90.00
#
_symmetry.space_group_name_H-M   'P 1'
#
loop_
_entity.id
_entity.type
_entity.pdbx_description
1 polymer ?
#
loop_
_entity_poly.entity_id
_entity_poly.type
_entity_poly.pdbx_seq_one_letter_code
_entity_poly.pdbx_strand_id
1 'polypeptide(L)'
;MYNYKKGVSYQFDVKGLGEFKFIFSRNSDITPGKDKYYFESYWNPENYGLVDFIVVYYVDNIEDEVKRLIYDLDYFIDGARISCICRIEAGHDDEGVYEGILYDYFDEEYEPKED
;
A
#
# COMPACT_ATOMS: atom_id res chain seq x y z
N MET A 1 22.28 -12.88 -14.06
CA MET A 1 21.20 -12.50 -14.99
C MET A 1 19.88 -12.84 -14.31
N TYR A 2 19.25 -11.86 -13.66
CA TYR A 2 17.99 -12.09 -12.96
C TYR A 2 16.88 -12.21 -13.99
N ASN A 3 16.38 -13.43 -14.18
CA ASN A 3 15.18 -13.68 -14.97
C ASN A 3 13.98 -13.15 -14.18
N TYR A 4 13.61 -11.89 -14.39
CA TYR A 4 12.31 -11.37 -13.97
C TYR A 4 11.23 -12.11 -14.77
N LYS A 5 10.71 -13.22 -14.23
CA LYS A 5 9.47 -13.80 -14.71
C LYS A 5 8.37 -12.77 -14.44
N LYS A 6 7.80 -12.23 -15.52
CA LYS A 6 6.68 -11.27 -15.57
C LYS A 6 5.70 -11.51 -14.40
N GLY A 7 5.71 -10.59 -13.44
CA GLY A 7 4.66 -10.52 -12.42
C GLY A 7 3.35 -9.99 -13.03
N VAL A 8 2.23 -10.22 -12.34
CA VAL A 8 0.94 -9.59 -12.67
C VAL A 8 0.77 -8.37 -11.76
N SER A 9 0.29 -7.25 -12.29
CA SER A 9 0.05 -6.04 -11.50
C SER A 9 -1.38 -5.54 -11.64
N TYR A 10 -1.93 -5.06 -10.54
CA TYR A 10 -3.24 -4.41 -10.47
C TYR A 10 -3.09 -3.02 -9.87
N GLN A 11 -3.96 -2.10 -10.30
CA GLN A 11 -3.97 -0.72 -9.83
C GLN A 11 -5.40 -0.32 -9.46
N PHE A 12 -5.53 0.37 -8.34
CA PHE A 12 -6.79 0.89 -7.82
C PHE A 12 -6.60 2.34 -7.41
N ASP A 13 -7.36 3.24 -8.03
CA ASP A 13 -7.31 4.67 -7.71
C ASP A 13 -8.45 5.00 -6.76
N VAL A 14 -8.09 5.48 -5.57
CA VAL A 14 -9.06 5.90 -4.54
C VAL A 14 -9.02 7.42 -4.45
N LYS A 15 -10.09 8.06 -4.93
CA LYS A 15 -10.20 9.52 -4.93
C LYS A 15 -10.12 10.09 -3.50
N GLY A 16 -9.25 11.08 -3.31
CA GLY A 16 -8.95 11.70 -2.03
C GLY A 16 -7.83 11.02 -1.24
N LEU A 17 -7.38 9.83 -1.66
CA LEU A 17 -6.38 9.04 -0.93
C LEU A 17 -5.14 8.72 -1.76
N GLY A 18 -5.32 8.33 -3.04
CA GLY A 18 -4.22 8.05 -3.95
C GLY A 18 -4.33 6.73 -4.71
N GLU A 19 -3.21 6.32 -5.30
CA GLU A 19 -3.09 5.13 -6.13
C GLU A 19 -2.54 3.96 -5.32
N PHE A 20 -3.25 2.83 -5.31
CA PHE A 20 -2.75 1.56 -4.80
C PHE A 20 -2.30 0.68 -5.97
N LYS A 21 -1.08 0.17 -5.89
CA LYS A 21 -0.53 -0.77 -6.86
C LYS A 21 -0.16 -2.08 -6.18
N PHE A 22 -0.63 -3.18 -6.75
CA PHE A 22 -0.43 -4.52 -6.24
C PHE A 22 0.36 -5.34 -7.25
N ILE A 23 1.47 -5.94 -6.83
CA ILE A 23 2.36 -6.72 -7.69
C ILE A 23 2.45 -8.15 -7.16
N PHE A 24 2.21 -9.11 -8.05
CA PHE A 24 2.31 -10.52 -7.79
C PHE A 24 3.50 -11.10 -8.55
N SER A 25 4.53 -11.51 -7.83
CA SER A 25 5.75 -12.09 -8.38
C SER A 25 5.81 -13.58 -8.04
N ARG A 26 6.22 -14.42 -9.00
CA ARG A 26 6.32 -15.87 -8.72
C ARG A 26 7.38 -16.14 -7.66
N ASN A 27 7.03 -16.94 -6.67
CA ASN A 27 8.01 -17.45 -5.71
C ASN A 27 8.93 -18.44 -6.41
N SER A 28 10.23 -18.13 -6.45
CA SER A 28 11.25 -18.98 -7.07
C SER A 28 11.77 -20.07 -6.12
N ASP A 29 11.50 -19.96 -4.81
CA ASP A 29 11.79 -21.01 -3.84
C ASP A 29 10.74 -22.12 -3.95
N ILE A 30 11.15 -23.28 -4.47
CA ILE A 30 10.29 -24.47 -4.62
C ILE A 30 10.35 -25.34 -3.35
N THR A 31 10.33 -24.71 -2.18
CA THR A 31 10.32 -25.45 -0.90
C THR A 31 8.88 -25.87 -0.59
N PRO A 32 8.62 -27.16 -0.28
CA PRO A 32 7.27 -27.60 0.11
C PRO A 32 6.72 -26.78 1.28
N GLY A 33 5.51 -26.24 1.13
CA GLY A 33 4.82 -25.44 2.17
C GLY A 33 5.08 -23.93 2.12
N LYS A 34 5.81 -23.41 1.12
CA LYS A 34 5.85 -21.97 0.83
C LYS A 34 4.86 -21.63 -0.29
N ASP A 35 4.09 -20.56 -0.11
CA ASP A 35 3.10 -20.14 -1.11
C ASP A 35 3.74 -19.76 -2.45
N LYS A 36 2.93 -19.81 -3.51
CA LYS A 36 3.38 -19.74 -4.90
C LYS A 36 3.82 -18.36 -5.37
N TYR A 37 3.36 -17.29 -4.71
CA TYR A 37 3.60 -15.91 -5.13
C TYR A 37 4.01 -15.02 -3.96
N TYR A 38 4.88 -14.06 -4.26
CA TYR A 38 5.13 -12.87 -3.46
C TYR A 38 4.11 -11.80 -3.86
N PHE A 39 3.45 -11.21 -2.88
CA PHE A 39 2.58 -10.06 -3.06
C PHE A 39 3.25 -8.83 -2.48
N GLU A 40 3.34 -7.76 -3.26
CA GLU A 40 3.84 -6.45 -2.86
C GLU A 40 2.74 -5.42 -3.08
N SER A 41 2.46 -4.60 -2.07
CA SER A 41 1.55 -3.46 -2.18
C SER A 41 2.32 -2.15 -2.10
N TYR A 42 1.89 -1.18 -2.89
CA TYR A 42 2.44 0.16 -2.95
C TYR A 42 1.28 1.14 -2.88
N TRP A 43 1.46 2.22 -2.12
CA TRP A 43 0.51 3.32 -2.08
C TRP A 43 1.23 4.60 -2.48
N ASN A 44 0.67 5.34 -3.43
CA ASN A 44 1.15 6.65 -3.82
C ASN A 44 0.09 7.67 -3.40
N PRO A 45 0.35 8.51 -2.39
CA PRO A 45 -0.61 9.49 -1.93
C PRO A 45 -1.01 10.44 -3.06
N GLU A 46 -2.29 10.81 -3.09
CA GLU A 46 -2.77 11.79 -4.08
C GLU A 46 -1.98 13.11 -3.93
N ASN A 47 -1.57 13.69 -5.06
CA ASN A 47 -0.78 14.93 -5.13
C ASN A 47 0.65 14.89 -4.59
N TYR A 48 1.20 13.75 -4.14
CA TYR A 48 2.59 13.69 -3.65
C TYR A 48 3.61 13.23 -4.71
N GLY A 49 3.24 12.26 -5.56
CA GLY A 49 4.11 11.79 -6.65
C GLY A 49 5.31 10.93 -6.22
N LEU A 50 5.36 10.48 -4.97
CA LEU A 50 6.34 9.52 -4.45
C LEU A 50 5.62 8.32 -3.83
N VAL A 51 6.11 7.11 -4.14
CA VAL A 51 5.55 5.87 -3.59
C VAL A 51 5.90 5.76 -2.11
N ASP A 52 4.88 5.64 -1.27
CA ASP A 52 4.97 5.30 0.15
C ASP A 52 4.63 3.80 0.37
N PHE A 53 5.40 3.10 1.20
CA PHE A 53 5.45 1.64 1.18
C PHE A 53 4.42 0.97 2.10
N ILE A 54 3.68 -0.03 1.60
CA ILE A 54 2.82 -0.86 2.45
C ILE A 54 2.85 -2.34 2.03
N VAL A 55 3.51 -3.14 2.87
CA VAL A 55 3.33 -4.58 3.13
C VAL A 55 3.65 -5.57 2.00
N VAL A 56 4.34 -6.64 2.40
CA VAL A 56 4.66 -7.83 1.59
C VAL A 56 4.19 -9.08 2.32
N TYR A 57 3.41 -9.94 1.66
CA TYR A 57 3.10 -11.29 2.17
C TYR A 57 3.04 -12.32 1.04
N TYR A 58 2.89 -13.57 1.44
CA TYR A 58 2.86 -14.71 0.52
C TYR A 58 1.41 -15.06 0.14
N VAL A 59 1.21 -15.44 -1.13
CA VAL A 59 -0.12 -15.70 -1.69
C VAL A 59 -0.09 -16.98 -2.53
N ASP A 60 -1.09 -17.84 -2.35
CA ASP A 60 -1.22 -19.09 -3.08
C ASP A 60 -1.89 -18.96 -4.45
N ASN A 61 -2.94 -18.12 -4.52
CA ASN A 61 -3.73 -17.90 -5.72
C ASN A 61 -3.94 -16.40 -5.97
N ILE A 62 -3.38 -15.90 -7.09
CA ILE A 62 -3.52 -14.50 -7.50
C ILE A 62 -4.99 -14.15 -7.73
N GLU A 63 -5.78 -15.02 -8.38
CA GLU A 63 -7.16 -14.67 -8.76
C GLU A 63 -8.07 -14.49 -7.53
N ASP A 64 -7.89 -15.32 -6.51
CA ASP A 64 -8.68 -15.21 -5.28
C ASP A 64 -8.26 -13.99 -4.46
N GLU A 65 -6.97 -13.69 -4.41
CA GLU A 65 -6.44 -12.50 -3.76
C GLU A 65 -6.91 -11.22 -4.45
N VAL A 66 -6.89 -11.18 -5.78
CA VAL A 66 -7.38 -10.03 -6.55
C VAL A 66 -8.89 -9.84 -6.34
N LYS A 67 -9.68 -10.92 -6.30
CA LYS A 67 -11.11 -10.80 -5.95
C LYS A 67 -11.26 -10.19 -4.56
N ARG A 68 -10.49 -10.64 -3.57
CA ARG A 68 -10.51 -10.07 -2.21
C ARG A 68 -10.22 -8.57 -2.25
N LEU A 69 -9.16 -8.15 -2.95
CA LEU A 69 -8.80 -6.74 -3.13
C LEU A 69 -9.90 -5.91 -3.80
N ILE A 70 -10.58 -6.46 -4.81
CA ILE A 70 -11.70 -5.76 -5.48
C ILE A 70 -12.87 -5.54 -4.53
N TYR A 71 -13.12 -6.48 -3.61
CA TYR A 71 -14.26 -6.41 -2.69
C TYR A 71 -13.94 -5.66 -1.40
N ASP A 72 -12.69 -5.62 -0.98
CA ASP A 72 -12.27 -5.11 0.32
C ASP A 72 -10.83 -4.56 0.23
N LEU A 73 -10.71 -3.23 0.22
CA LEU A 73 -9.44 -2.50 0.30
C LEU A 73 -9.20 -1.94 1.71
N ASP A 74 -10.08 -2.19 2.69
CA ASP A 74 -10.10 -1.48 3.97
C ASP A 74 -8.77 -1.66 4.73
N TYR A 75 -8.18 -2.86 4.66
CA TYR A 75 -6.87 -3.13 5.24
C TYR A 75 -5.76 -2.22 4.69
N PHE A 76 -5.76 -1.95 3.37
CA PHE A 76 -4.75 -1.10 2.73
C PHE A 76 -5.04 0.38 2.93
N ILE A 77 -6.32 0.75 2.98
CA ILE A 77 -6.77 2.10 3.31
C ILE A 77 -6.36 2.47 4.74
N ASP A 78 -6.59 1.60 5.72
CA ASP A 78 -6.13 1.83 7.10
C ASP A 78 -4.60 1.84 7.20
N GLY A 79 -3.92 1.00 6.41
CA GLY A 79 -2.46 1.09 6.26
C GLY A 79 -1.99 2.46 5.76
N ALA A 80 -2.67 3.05 4.76
CA ALA A 80 -2.35 4.38 4.24
C ALA A 80 -2.56 5.47 5.31
N ARG A 81 -3.64 5.36 6.10
CA ARG A 81 -3.90 6.22 7.26
C ARG A 81 -2.74 6.19 8.26
N ILE A 82 -2.29 5.00 8.65
CA ILE A 82 -1.16 4.83 9.58
C ILE A 82 0.12 5.42 8.96
N SER A 83 0.35 5.20 7.67
CA SER A 83 1.50 5.78 6.97
C SER A 83 1.50 7.31 7.04
N CYS A 84 0.35 7.95 6.85
CA CYS A 84 0.21 9.41 7.00
C CYS A 84 0.68 9.85 8.40
N ILE A 85 0.16 9.24 9.45
CA ILE A 85 0.53 9.55 10.84
C ILE A 85 2.04 9.39 11.06
N CYS A 86 2.62 8.28 10.62
CA CYS A 86 4.06 8.03 10.77
C CYS A 86 4.91 9.04 10.02
N ARG A 87 4.47 9.51 8.85
CA ARG A 87 5.20 10.50 8.04
C ARG A 87 5.17 11.87 8.69
N ILE A 88 4.02 12.27 9.23
CA ILE A 88 3.87 13.52 9.99
C ILE A 88 4.73 13.48 11.25
N GLU A 89 4.64 12.39 12.05
CA GLU A 89 5.45 12.20 13.26
C GLU A 89 6.97 12.22 12.99
N ALA A 90 7.39 11.72 11.83
CA ALA A 90 8.79 11.72 11.42
C ALA A 90 9.27 13.09 10.89
N GLY A 91 8.40 14.09 10.80
CA GLY A 91 8.71 15.40 10.22
C GLY A 91 8.99 15.32 8.71
N HIS A 92 8.32 14.41 8.01
CA HIS A 92 8.44 14.22 6.56
C HIS A 92 7.26 14.78 5.76
N ASP A 93 6.35 15.51 6.42
CA ASP A 93 5.20 16.16 5.78
C ASP A 93 5.45 17.65 5.50
N ASP A 94 6.55 17.96 4.82
CA ASP A 94 6.95 19.36 4.54
C ASP A 94 5.90 20.14 3.71
N GLU A 95 5.10 19.43 2.92
CA GLU A 95 4.10 19.99 2.01
C GLU A 95 2.66 19.90 2.56
N GLY A 96 2.46 19.28 3.73
CA GLY A 96 1.14 19.09 4.35
C GLY A 96 0.23 18.11 3.60
N VAL A 97 0.82 17.18 2.81
CA VAL A 97 0.05 16.22 2.00
C VAL A 97 -0.55 15.14 2.88
N TYR A 98 0.20 14.63 3.86
CA TYR A 98 -0.28 13.57 4.74
C TYR A 98 -1.33 14.11 5.73
N GLU A 99 -1.11 15.31 6.28
CA GLU A 99 -2.11 16.03 7.08
C GLU A 99 -3.39 16.29 6.28
N GLY A 100 -3.25 16.76 5.02
CA GLY A 100 -4.38 16.98 4.13
C GLY A 100 -5.20 15.72 3.87
N ILE A 101 -4.55 14.57 3.65
CA ILE A 101 -5.24 13.29 3.45
C ILE A 101 -5.98 12.85 4.72
N LEU A 102 -5.37 12.98 5.91
CA LEU A 102 -6.06 12.66 7.17
C LEU A 102 -7.33 13.50 7.35
N TYR A 103 -7.22 14.80 7.09
CA TYR A 103 -8.36 15.71 7.23
C TYR A 103 -9.44 15.45 6.16
N ASP A 104 -9.06 15.45 4.88
CA ASP A 104 -10.03 15.44 3.77
C ASP A 104 -10.64 14.06 3.51
N TYR A 105 -9.88 12.98 3.70
CA TYR A 105 -10.33 11.61 3.40
C TYR A 105 -10.79 10.85 4.65
N PHE A 106 -10.04 10.95 5.75
CA PHE A 106 -10.35 10.22 6.98
C PHE A 106 -11.19 11.02 7.98
N ASP A 107 -11.40 12.32 7.75
CA ASP A 107 -12.07 13.24 8.69
C ASP A 107 -11.35 13.28 10.05
N GLU A 108 -10.01 13.30 10.02
CA GLU A 108 -9.14 13.27 11.19
C GLU A 108 -8.15 14.44 11.18
N GLU A 109 -8.05 15.14 12.32
CA GLU A 109 -6.99 16.12 12.56
C GLU A 109 -5.82 15.44 13.27
N TYR A 110 -4.59 15.69 12.81
CA TYR A 110 -3.39 15.26 13.51
C TYR A 110 -3.03 16.29 14.61
N GLU A 111 -3.20 15.91 15.88
CA GLU A 111 -2.70 16.69 17.02
C GLU A 111 -1.32 16.15 17.44
N PRO A 112 -0.23 16.93 17.31
CA PRO A 112 1.06 16.52 17.87
C PRO A 112 0.94 16.41 19.39
N LYS A 113 1.48 15.35 19.99
CA LYS A 113 1.57 15.25 21.46
C LYS A 113 2.45 16.40 21.96
N GLU A 114 1.91 17.28 22.79
CA GLU A 114 2.70 18.24 23.56
C GLU A 114 3.60 17.48 24.55
N ASP A 115 4.93 17.65 24.42
CA ASP A 115 5.95 17.20 25.39
C ASP A 115 6.12 18.20 26.56
#